data_AF-A0A0T2KVQ7-F1
#
_entry.id   AF-A0A0T2KVQ7-F1
#
_cell.length_a   1.000
_cell.length_b   1.000
_cell.length_c   1.000
_cell.angle_alpha   90.00
_cell.angle_beta   90.00
_cell.angle_gamma   90.00
#
_symmetry.space_group_name_H-M   'P 1'
#
loop_
_entity.id
_entity.type
_entity.pdbx_description
1 polymer ?
#
loop_
_entity_poly.entity_id
_entity_poly.type
_entity_poly.pdbx_seq_one_letter_code
_entity_poly.pdbx_strand_id
1 'polypeptide(L)'
;MWQSDKVSRPESRFPRREPTDPVALAPYDRRRLTWEVALVLAVTVGRSALYSVLSLIRSSLRALEEGKNLSDQSTSLNPARDTLALWDILYQLLDVFFALAAVALVVYLLWEPGNNALRRIGLDFRHFGGDLGRGILLAAVIGIPGLGLYVVGRMLGVTLNVSASPLDAAWWAVPLLVLSAVRAGLVEEVIFIGYLFDRLRRFGWSWWAIILSTAALRGAYHAYQGIGAIVGNFVMGVVFGWCYKRWGRVMPLVIAHTLLDVVAFVGYPIAAALWPGVFGPAPVPSGPVSPGPSGSPGPSGSPTP
;
A
#
# COMPACT_ATOMS: atom_id res chain seq x y z
N MET A 1 49.91 55.09 -14.14
CA MET A 1 48.63 55.10 -14.86
C MET A 1 48.34 53.66 -15.28
N TRP A 2 47.56 52.94 -14.48
CA TRP A 2 47.20 51.54 -14.70
C TRP A 2 45.70 51.45 -14.41
N GLN A 3 44.89 51.33 -15.46
CA GLN A 3 43.43 51.19 -15.36
C GLN A 3 43.13 49.74 -15.00
N SER A 4 42.48 49.52 -13.86
CA SER A 4 41.93 48.22 -13.50
C SER A 4 40.61 48.03 -14.26
N ASP A 5 40.62 47.16 -15.26
CA ASP A 5 39.42 46.72 -15.95
C ASP A 5 38.52 45.94 -14.97
N LYS A 6 37.44 46.59 -14.55
CA LYS A 6 36.34 45.94 -13.85
C LYS A 6 35.65 45.01 -14.85
N VAL A 7 35.92 43.71 -14.73
CA VAL A 7 35.10 42.68 -15.37
C VAL A 7 33.71 42.73 -14.74
N SER A 8 32.78 43.44 -15.40
CA SER A 8 31.36 43.42 -15.10
C SER A 8 30.84 42.00 -15.35
N ARG A 9 30.52 41.27 -14.27
CA ARG A 9 29.77 40.02 -14.36
C ARG A 9 28.42 40.32 -15.02
N PRO A 10 28.00 39.55 -16.04
CA PRO A 10 26.67 39.73 -16.61
C PRO A 10 25.64 39.45 -15.51
N GLU A 11 24.79 40.44 -15.22
CA GLU A 11 23.60 40.26 -14.40
C GLU A 11 22.81 39.07 -14.96
N SER A 12 22.56 38.08 -14.11
CA SER A 12 21.74 36.94 -14.47
C SER A 12 20.35 37.44 -14.85
N ARG A 13 20.02 37.41 -16.14
CA ARG A 13 18.76 37.87 -16.74
C ARG A 13 17.52 37.03 -16.36
N PHE A 14 17.62 36.23 -15.31
CA PHE A 14 16.55 35.43 -14.77
C PHE A 14 16.37 35.81 -13.29
N PRO A 15 15.24 36.42 -12.91
CA PRO A 15 14.93 36.56 -11.49
C PRO A 15 14.91 35.16 -10.90
N ARG A 16 15.77 34.94 -9.90
CA ARG A 16 15.72 33.75 -9.05
C ARG A 16 14.33 33.79 -8.41
N ARG A 17 13.39 32.97 -8.90
CA ARG A 17 12.03 32.89 -8.37
C ARG A 17 12.17 32.46 -6.91
N GLU A 18 12.10 33.43 -5.99
CA GLU A 18 11.87 33.14 -4.59
C GLU A 18 10.62 32.25 -4.52
N PRO A 19 10.57 31.28 -3.59
CA PRO A 19 9.39 30.46 -3.41
C PRO A 19 8.25 31.38 -2.95
N THR A 20 7.53 31.94 -3.93
CA THR A 20 6.39 32.81 -3.70
C THR A 20 5.43 32.05 -2.80
N ASP A 21 5.11 32.66 -1.66
CA ASP A 21 4.02 32.21 -0.82
C ASP A 21 2.81 31.86 -1.69
N PRO A 22 2.07 30.79 -1.34
CA PRO A 22 0.95 30.34 -2.15
C PRO A 22 -0.03 31.49 -2.35
N VAL A 23 -0.23 31.90 -3.61
CA VAL A 23 -1.25 32.90 -3.97
C VAL A 23 -2.59 32.39 -3.46
N ALA A 24 -3.25 33.16 -2.61
CA ALA A 24 -4.53 32.78 -2.04
C ALA A 24 -5.55 32.52 -3.15
N LEU A 25 -6.14 31.33 -3.18
CA LEU A 25 -7.17 30.97 -4.15
C LEU A 25 -8.40 31.86 -4.00
N ALA A 26 -9.00 32.27 -5.12
CA ALA A 26 -10.30 32.93 -5.10
C ALA A 26 -11.35 32.00 -4.45
N PRO A 27 -12.41 32.54 -3.80
CA PRO A 27 -13.40 31.73 -3.08
C PRO A 27 -14.05 30.63 -3.95
N TYR A 28 -14.30 30.92 -5.23
CA TYR A 28 -14.84 29.95 -6.19
C TYR A 28 -13.87 28.79 -6.45
N ASP A 29 -12.61 29.10 -6.76
CA ASP A 29 -11.58 28.11 -7.05
C ASP A 29 -11.30 27.23 -5.83
N ARG A 30 -11.28 27.82 -4.63
CA ARG A 30 -11.12 27.08 -3.38
C ARG A 30 -12.26 26.09 -3.16
N ARG A 31 -13.51 26.50 -3.38
CA ARG A 31 -14.69 25.62 -3.25
C ARG A 31 -14.66 24.49 -4.26
N ARG A 32 -14.36 24.80 -5.53
CA ARG A 32 -14.25 23.80 -6.59
C ARG A 32 -13.16 22.77 -6.27
N LEU A 33 -12.00 23.24 -5.80
CA LEU A 33 -10.89 22.37 -5.41
C LEU A 33 -11.25 21.47 -4.24
N THR A 34 -11.99 21.99 -3.25
CA THR A 34 -12.46 21.19 -2.10
C THR A 34 -13.37 20.06 -2.56
N TRP A 35 -14.32 20.34 -3.45
CA TRP A 35 -15.19 19.31 -4.02
C TRP A 35 -14.42 18.31 -4.87
N GLU A 36 -13.46 18.76 -5.67
CA GLU A 36 -12.60 17.87 -6.46
C GLU A 36 -11.86 16.87 -5.56
N VAL A 37 -11.16 17.36 -4.52
CA VAL A 37 -10.44 16.51 -3.58
C VAL A 37 -11.40 15.58 -2.83
N ALA A 38 -12.55 16.09 -2.38
CA ALA A 38 -13.54 15.27 -1.67
C ALA A 38 -14.09 14.15 -2.55
N LEU A 39 -14.42 14.43 -3.83
CA LEU A 39 -14.92 13.43 -4.77
C LEU A 39 -13.85 12.41 -5.14
N VAL A 40 -12.61 12.85 -5.41
CA VAL A 40 -11.49 11.94 -5.67
C VAL A 40 -11.28 11.00 -4.48
N LEU A 41 -11.22 11.55 -3.26
CA LEU A 41 -11.09 10.72 -2.05
C LEU A 41 -12.29 9.77 -1.89
N ALA A 42 -13.53 10.24 -2.07
CA ALA A 42 -14.71 9.40 -1.91
C ALA A 42 -14.77 8.23 -2.90
N VAL A 43 -14.38 8.44 -4.16
CA VAL A 43 -14.41 7.41 -5.22
C VAL A 43 -13.21 6.48 -5.16
N THR A 44 -12.09 6.92 -4.56
CA THR A 44 -10.85 6.13 -4.49
C THR A 44 -10.59 5.57 -3.09
N VAL A 45 -9.69 6.20 -2.33
CA VAL A 45 -9.10 5.66 -1.09
C VAL A 45 -9.91 5.98 0.16
N GLY A 46 -10.78 6.99 0.12
CA GLY A 46 -11.58 7.43 1.25
C GLY A 46 -12.65 6.40 1.65
N ARG A 47 -13.34 5.81 0.66
CA ARG A 47 -14.30 4.73 0.91
C ARG A 47 -13.62 3.55 1.62
N SER A 48 -12.51 3.08 1.06
CA SER A 48 -11.78 1.93 1.59
C SER A 48 -11.14 2.23 2.94
N ALA A 49 -10.67 3.45 3.22
CA ALA A 49 -10.18 3.82 4.55
C ALA A 49 -11.27 3.75 5.63
N LEU A 50 -12.47 4.26 5.35
CA LEU A 50 -13.59 4.18 6.30
C LEU A 50 -13.97 2.73 6.60
N TYR A 51 -14.11 1.90 5.56
CA TYR A 51 -14.42 0.47 5.75
C TYR A 51 -13.30 -0.29 6.45
N SER A 52 -12.04 0.09 6.22
CA SER A 52 -10.88 -0.56 6.84
C SER A 52 -10.82 -0.31 8.33
N VAL A 53 -11.02 0.94 8.77
CA VAL A 53 -11.10 1.29 10.19
C VAL A 53 -12.30 0.61 10.84
N LEU A 54 -13.46 0.63 10.19
CA LEU A 54 -14.66 -0.04 10.71
C LEU A 54 -14.44 -1.56 10.84
N SER A 55 -13.77 -2.17 9.87
CA SER A 55 -13.42 -3.60 9.92
C SER A 55 -12.50 -3.91 11.09
N LEU A 56 -11.50 -3.06 11.33
CA LEU A 56 -10.61 -3.23 12.48
C LEU A 56 -11.39 -3.14 13.80
N ILE A 57 -12.24 -2.13 13.96
CA ILE A 57 -13.07 -1.95 15.16
C ILE A 57 -13.96 -3.18 15.37
N ARG A 58 -14.67 -3.63 14.33
CA ARG A 58 -15.54 -4.82 14.39
C ARG A 58 -14.75 -6.06 14.77
N SER A 59 -13.56 -6.24 14.18
CA SER A 59 -12.70 -7.39 14.45
C SER A 59 -12.14 -7.37 15.87
N SER A 60 -11.86 -6.18 16.42
CA SER A 60 -11.37 -5.98 17.78
C SER A 60 -12.45 -6.24 18.82
N LEU A 61 -13.68 -5.76 18.57
CA LEU A 61 -14.82 -6.01 19.45
C LEU A 61 -15.14 -7.52 19.52
N ARG A 62 -15.11 -8.23 18.38
CA ARG A 62 -15.29 -9.69 18.36
C ARG A 62 -14.20 -10.44 19.12
N ALA A 63 -12.95 -10.02 18.98
CA ALA A 63 -11.84 -10.64 19.71
C ALA A 63 -12.03 -10.49 21.23
N LEU A 64 -12.48 -9.32 21.68
CA LEU A 64 -12.82 -9.06 23.09
C LEU A 64 -13.99 -9.93 23.58
N GLU A 65 -15.04 -10.08 22.78
CA GLU A 65 -16.21 -10.93 23.11
C GLU A 65 -15.84 -12.41 23.21
N GLU A 66 -14.95 -12.89 22.34
CA GLU A 66 -14.55 -14.30 22.27
C GLU A 66 -13.36 -14.65 23.20
N GLY A 67 -12.80 -13.68 23.92
CA GLY A 67 -11.59 -13.87 24.74
C GLY A 67 -10.35 -14.26 23.93
N LYS A 68 -10.33 -13.93 22.63
CA LYS A 68 -9.23 -14.24 21.70
C LYS A 68 -8.35 -13.02 21.49
N ASN A 69 -7.11 -13.25 21.08
CA ASN A 69 -6.23 -12.16 20.70
C ASN A 69 -6.50 -11.77 19.24
N LEU A 70 -6.30 -10.48 18.90
CA LEU A 70 -6.36 -10.06 17.50
C LEU A 70 -5.42 -10.91 16.63
N SER A 71 -4.27 -11.34 17.18
CA SER A 71 -3.24 -12.16 16.53
C SER A 71 -3.76 -13.45 15.87
N ASP A 72 -4.91 -13.95 16.30
CA ASP A 72 -5.51 -15.20 15.81
C ASP A 72 -6.28 -15.00 14.49
N GLN A 73 -6.44 -13.75 14.03
CA GLN A 73 -7.12 -13.42 12.79
C GLN A 73 -6.15 -13.37 11.60
N SER A 74 -6.53 -13.94 10.47
CA SER A 74 -5.76 -13.88 9.23
C SER A 74 -6.44 -12.99 8.19
N THR A 75 -5.68 -12.10 7.56
CA THR A 75 -6.12 -11.32 6.40
C THR A 75 -5.35 -11.75 5.17
N SER A 76 -6.04 -11.92 4.03
CA SER A 76 -5.41 -12.17 2.73
C SER A 76 -5.15 -10.86 2.00
N LEU A 77 -3.93 -10.69 1.47
CA LEU A 77 -3.50 -9.49 0.75
C LEU A 77 -3.98 -9.46 -0.72
N ASN A 78 -4.30 -10.61 -1.32
CA ASN A 78 -4.91 -10.71 -2.65
C ASN A 78 -5.70 -12.03 -2.78
N PRO A 79 -6.91 -12.12 -2.18
CA PRO A 79 -7.71 -13.35 -2.22
C PRO A 79 -8.25 -13.62 -3.63
N ALA A 80 -8.31 -14.89 -4.02
CA ALA A 80 -9.04 -15.31 -5.22
C ALA A 80 -10.51 -14.88 -5.12
N ARG A 81 -11.07 -14.40 -6.23
CA ARG A 81 -12.45 -13.91 -6.32
C ARG A 81 -13.45 -14.99 -6.75
N ASP A 82 -12.97 -16.03 -7.41
CA ASP A 82 -13.78 -17.13 -7.88
C ASP A 82 -12.99 -18.45 -7.76
N THR A 83 -13.70 -19.57 -7.66
CA THR A 83 -13.07 -20.89 -7.65
C THR A 83 -12.65 -21.35 -9.04
N LEU A 84 -13.26 -20.79 -10.09
CA LEU A 84 -12.90 -21.05 -11.48
C LEU A 84 -11.89 -20.00 -11.98
N ALA A 85 -10.72 -20.48 -12.42
CA ALA A 85 -9.60 -19.64 -12.83
C ALA A 85 -9.97 -18.57 -13.89
N LEU A 86 -10.81 -18.91 -14.88
CA LEU A 86 -11.21 -17.95 -15.91
C LEU A 86 -11.91 -16.71 -15.31
N TRP A 87 -12.85 -16.94 -14.39
CA TRP A 87 -13.61 -15.86 -13.75
C TRP A 87 -12.75 -15.07 -12.78
N ASP A 88 -11.88 -15.75 -12.03
CA ASP A 88 -10.93 -15.09 -11.13
C ASP A 88 -9.98 -14.15 -11.90
N ILE A 89 -9.36 -14.63 -12.98
CA ILE A 89 -8.51 -13.82 -13.87
C ILE A 89 -9.29 -12.61 -14.40
N LEU A 90 -10.52 -12.82 -14.90
CA LEU A 90 -11.33 -11.75 -15.47
C LEU A 90 -11.65 -10.67 -14.43
N TYR A 91 -12.08 -11.07 -13.22
CA TYR A 91 -12.38 -10.11 -12.16
C TYR A 91 -11.15 -9.34 -11.70
N GLN A 92 -10.00 -10.01 -11.53
CA GLN A 92 -8.76 -9.33 -11.17
C GLN A 92 -8.29 -8.34 -12.25
N LEU A 93 -8.39 -8.71 -13.53
CA LEU A 93 -8.07 -7.79 -14.63
C LEU A 93 -9.01 -6.59 -14.67
N LEU A 94 -10.31 -6.78 -14.43
CA LEU A 94 -11.28 -5.69 -14.34
C LEU A 94 -10.99 -4.76 -13.16
N ASP A 95 -10.61 -5.30 -12.00
CA ASP A 95 -10.20 -4.47 -10.85
C ASP A 95 -8.98 -3.62 -11.17
N VAL A 96 -7.97 -4.21 -11.80
CA VAL A 96 -6.78 -3.49 -12.25
C VAL A 96 -7.18 -2.39 -13.22
N PHE A 97 -7.99 -2.71 -14.22
CA PHE A 97 -8.45 -1.74 -15.21
C PHE A 97 -9.17 -0.55 -14.58
N PHE A 98 -10.17 -0.78 -13.72
CA PHE A 98 -10.91 0.31 -13.09
C PHE A 98 -10.08 1.11 -12.08
N ALA A 99 -9.14 0.46 -11.38
CA ALA A 99 -8.19 1.16 -10.53
C ALA A 99 -7.25 2.08 -11.33
N LEU A 100 -6.76 1.62 -12.48
CA LEU A 100 -5.92 2.44 -13.37
C LEU A 100 -6.73 3.54 -14.07
N ALA A 101 -8.02 3.33 -14.34
CA ALA A 101 -8.92 4.38 -14.82
C ALA A 101 -9.07 5.52 -13.80
N ALA A 102 -9.13 5.19 -12.50
CA ALA A 102 -9.11 6.20 -11.43
C ALA A 102 -7.78 6.97 -11.37
N VAL A 103 -6.65 6.29 -11.56
CA VAL A 103 -5.34 6.95 -11.70
C VAL A 103 -5.33 7.90 -12.90
N ALA A 104 -5.83 7.45 -14.05
CA ALA A 104 -5.93 8.27 -15.26
C ALA A 104 -6.82 9.50 -15.05
N LEU A 105 -7.94 9.36 -14.34
CA LEU A 105 -8.82 10.48 -13.96
C LEU A 105 -8.07 11.51 -13.11
N VAL A 106 -7.31 11.06 -12.11
CA VAL A 106 -6.52 11.94 -11.24
C VAL A 106 -5.40 12.66 -12.02
N VAL A 107 -4.73 11.95 -12.93
CA VAL A 107 -3.75 12.55 -13.86
C VAL A 107 -4.42 13.56 -14.78
N TYR A 108 -5.61 13.26 -15.29
CA TYR A 108 -6.40 14.19 -16.11
C TYR A 108 -6.72 15.48 -15.33
N LEU A 109 -7.13 15.37 -14.06
CA LEU A 109 -7.37 16.54 -13.19
C LEU A 109 -6.09 17.37 -12.96
N LEU A 110 -4.91 16.75 -12.96
CA LEU A 110 -3.61 17.44 -12.86
C LEU A 110 -3.20 18.16 -14.15
N TRP A 111 -3.88 17.90 -15.27
CA TRP A 111 -3.56 18.46 -16.57
C TRP A 111 -3.98 19.92 -16.67
N GLU A 112 -3.01 20.78 -16.97
CA GLU A 112 -3.21 22.21 -17.21
C GLU A 112 -2.69 22.60 -18.60
N PRO A 113 -3.25 23.64 -19.23
CA PRO A 113 -2.80 24.11 -20.54
C PRO A 113 -1.29 24.37 -20.55
N GLY A 114 -0.59 23.80 -21.55
CA GLY A 114 0.86 23.95 -21.72
C GLY A 114 1.73 23.11 -20.78
N ASN A 115 1.15 22.32 -19.87
CA ASN A 115 1.90 21.45 -18.95
C ASN A 115 1.53 19.97 -19.12
N ASN A 116 2.52 19.09 -19.00
CA ASN A 116 2.30 17.65 -18.97
C ASN A 116 2.07 17.17 -17.53
N ALA A 117 0.88 16.63 -17.25
CA ALA A 117 0.47 16.20 -15.90
C ALA A 117 1.41 15.14 -15.28
N LEU A 118 1.88 14.18 -16.09
CA LEU A 118 2.79 13.13 -15.64
C LEU A 118 4.16 13.69 -15.26
N ARG A 119 4.70 14.60 -16.08
CA ARG A 119 5.98 15.29 -15.80
C ARG A 119 5.89 16.20 -14.58
N ARG A 120 4.71 16.76 -14.31
CA ARG A 120 4.45 17.64 -13.16
C ARG A 120 4.62 16.92 -11.83
N ILE A 121 4.18 15.66 -11.74
CA ILE A 121 4.38 14.81 -10.56
C ILE A 121 5.66 13.95 -10.66
N GLY A 122 6.44 14.14 -11.73
CA GLY A 122 7.66 13.36 -12.01
C GLY A 122 7.41 11.86 -12.19
N LEU A 123 6.24 11.49 -12.71
CA LEU A 123 5.93 10.15 -13.20
C LEU A 123 6.31 10.07 -14.69
N ASP A 124 7.61 10.05 -14.98
CA ASP A 124 8.13 10.02 -16.35
C ASP A 124 9.45 9.25 -16.45
N PHE A 125 9.83 8.88 -17.67
CA PHE A 125 11.02 8.04 -17.92
C PHE A 125 12.32 8.84 -18.13
N ARG A 126 12.34 10.16 -17.93
CA ARG A 126 13.54 10.99 -18.25
C ARG A 126 14.77 10.66 -17.40
N HIS A 127 14.54 10.12 -16.20
CA HIS A 127 15.60 9.75 -15.25
C HIS A 127 15.46 8.30 -14.80
N PHE A 128 14.99 7.41 -15.70
CA PHE A 128 14.60 6.04 -15.33
C PHE A 128 15.66 5.26 -14.55
N GLY A 129 16.94 5.31 -14.95
CA GLY A 129 18.01 4.62 -14.22
C GLY A 129 18.20 5.12 -12.79
N GLY A 130 18.14 6.44 -12.60
CA GLY A 130 18.22 7.06 -11.26
C GLY A 130 16.98 6.81 -10.41
N ASP A 131 15.80 6.83 -11.03
CA ASP A 131 14.53 6.54 -10.36
C ASP A 131 14.44 5.05 -9.95
N LEU A 132 14.91 4.13 -10.79
CA LEU A 132 15.02 2.71 -10.50
C LEU A 132 15.98 2.45 -9.33
N GLY A 133 17.18 3.04 -9.35
CA GLY A 133 18.15 2.89 -8.26
C GLY A 133 17.63 3.42 -6.92
N ARG A 134 16.97 4.58 -6.93
CA ARG A 134 16.30 5.13 -5.72
C ARG A 134 15.16 4.25 -5.25
N GLY A 135 14.35 3.72 -6.17
CA GLY A 135 13.25 2.83 -5.86
C GLY A 135 13.71 1.54 -5.19
N ILE A 136 14.76 0.90 -5.73
CA ILE A 136 15.39 -0.29 -5.15
C ILE A 136 15.95 0.02 -3.75
N LEU A 137 16.67 1.14 -3.60
CA LEU A 137 17.21 1.54 -2.29
C LEU A 137 16.10 1.76 -1.25
N LEU A 138 15.03 2.46 -1.63
CA LEU A 138 13.88 2.68 -0.74
C LEU A 138 13.20 1.37 -0.36
N ALA A 139 12.98 0.48 -1.33
CA ALA A 139 12.42 -0.84 -1.08
C ALA A 139 13.30 -1.65 -0.11
N ALA A 140 14.62 -1.60 -0.25
CA ALA A 140 15.53 -2.28 0.67
C ALA A 140 15.50 -1.66 2.09
N VAL A 141 15.60 -0.33 2.19
CA VAL A 141 15.62 0.40 3.47
C VAL A 141 14.32 0.24 4.27
N ILE A 142 13.18 0.09 3.59
CA ILE A 142 11.89 -0.10 4.24
C ILE A 142 11.56 -1.58 4.41
N GLY A 143 11.76 -2.37 3.35
CA GLY A 143 11.36 -3.77 3.28
C GLY A 143 12.22 -4.68 4.16
N ILE A 144 13.54 -4.49 4.22
CA ILE A 144 14.42 -5.35 5.03
C ILE A 144 14.11 -5.21 6.53
N PRO A 145 14.05 -4.00 7.12
CA PRO A 145 13.64 -3.85 8.52
C PRO A 145 12.21 -4.29 8.76
N GLY A 146 11.28 -4.01 7.83
CA GLY A 146 9.89 -4.46 7.92
C GLY A 146 9.76 -5.98 8.00
N LEU A 147 10.48 -6.70 7.15
CA LEU A 147 10.54 -8.17 7.17
C LEU A 147 11.17 -8.69 8.46
N GLY A 148 12.24 -8.05 8.94
CA GLY A 148 12.86 -8.40 10.21
C GLY A 148 11.90 -8.24 11.39
N LEU A 149 11.20 -7.12 11.48
CA LEU A 149 10.18 -6.88 12.51
C LEU A 149 9.03 -7.88 12.42
N TYR A 150 8.59 -8.22 11.21
CA TYR A 150 7.57 -9.23 10.98
C TYR A 150 8.01 -10.59 11.54
N VAL A 151 9.21 -11.07 11.17
CA VAL A 151 9.75 -12.36 11.63
C VAL A 151 9.89 -12.39 13.16
N VAL A 152 10.45 -11.34 13.76
CA VAL A 152 10.57 -11.25 15.23
C VAL A 152 9.20 -11.24 15.90
N GLY A 153 8.25 -10.46 15.37
CA GLY A 153 6.89 -10.40 15.90
C GLY A 153 6.12 -11.71 15.77
N ARG A 154 6.40 -12.52 14.72
CA ARG A 154 5.90 -13.89 14.58
C ARG A 154 6.50 -14.82 15.62
N MET A 155 7.81 -14.75 15.85
CA MET A 155 8.49 -15.56 16.88
C MET A 155 8.00 -15.23 18.30
N LEU A 156 7.63 -13.97 18.56
CA LEU A 156 7.09 -13.52 19.85
C LEU A 156 5.58 -13.71 20.01
N GLY A 157 4.88 -14.19 18.97
CA GLY A 157 3.41 -14.39 19.00
C GLY A 157 2.58 -13.09 19.00
N VAL A 158 3.18 -11.94 18.68
CA VAL A 158 2.52 -10.62 18.70
C VAL A 158 1.94 -10.26 17.33
N THR A 159 2.49 -10.81 16.24
CA THR A 159 2.10 -10.46 14.87
C THR A 159 1.13 -11.46 14.26
N LEU A 160 0.11 -10.92 13.58
CA LEU A 160 -0.90 -11.66 12.81
C LEU A 160 -0.25 -12.60 11.80
N ASN A 161 -0.86 -13.76 11.60
CA ASN A 161 -0.54 -14.59 10.45
C ASN A 161 -1.10 -13.94 9.18
N VAL A 162 -0.21 -13.62 8.24
CA VAL A 162 -0.63 -13.19 6.91
C VAL A 162 -0.93 -14.46 6.15
N SER A 163 -2.19 -14.70 5.79
CA SER A 163 -2.51 -15.84 4.94
C SER A 163 -2.15 -15.46 3.51
N ALA A 164 -1.11 -16.08 2.95
CA ALA A 164 -0.86 -15.99 1.53
C ALA A 164 -2.04 -16.63 0.79
N SER A 165 -2.50 -15.98 -0.29
CA SER A 165 -3.35 -16.69 -1.24
C SER A 165 -2.60 -17.96 -1.66
N PRO A 166 -3.26 -19.13 -1.76
CA PRO A 166 -2.61 -20.30 -2.30
C PRO A 166 -1.99 -19.88 -3.64
N LEU A 167 -0.67 -19.95 -3.77
CA LEU A 167 -0.08 -20.11 -5.09
C LEU A 167 -0.48 -21.53 -5.47
N ASP A 168 -1.70 -21.69 -5.94
CA ASP A 168 -1.98 -22.80 -6.83
C ASP A 168 -0.91 -22.76 -7.92
N ALA A 169 -0.46 -23.93 -8.40
CA ALA A 169 0.61 -24.02 -9.40
C ALA A 169 0.20 -23.46 -10.79
N ALA A 170 -0.76 -22.53 -10.80
CA ALA A 170 -1.19 -21.70 -11.89
C ALA A 170 -0.08 -20.73 -12.30
N TRP A 171 0.46 -20.94 -13.49
CA TRP A 171 1.43 -20.03 -14.11
C TRP A 171 0.93 -18.58 -14.22
N TRP A 172 -0.38 -18.36 -14.18
CA TRP A 172 -1.04 -17.05 -14.28
C TRP A 172 -1.10 -16.28 -12.94
N ALA A 173 -0.94 -16.95 -11.80
CA ALA A 173 -1.04 -16.31 -10.49
C ALA A 173 0.06 -15.26 -10.27
N VAL A 174 1.32 -15.61 -10.57
CA VAL A 174 2.47 -14.70 -10.41
C VAL A 174 2.34 -13.44 -11.29
N PRO A 175 2.06 -13.54 -12.61
CA PRO A 175 1.78 -12.36 -13.44
C PRO A 175 0.68 -11.46 -12.89
N LEU A 176 -0.43 -12.02 -12.40
CA LEU A 176 -1.52 -11.23 -11.81
C LEU A 176 -1.10 -10.56 -10.50
N LEU A 177 -0.33 -11.23 -9.64
CA LEU A 177 0.19 -10.64 -8.41
C LEU A 177 1.15 -9.47 -8.70
N VAL A 178 2.02 -9.62 -9.70
CA VAL A 178 2.90 -8.53 -10.15
C VAL A 178 2.08 -7.36 -10.71
N LEU A 179 1.05 -7.64 -11.50
CA LEU A 179 0.15 -6.61 -12.02
C LEU A 179 -0.61 -5.90 -10.89
N SER A 180 -1.06 -6.65 -9.87
CA SER A 180 -1.70 -6.11 -8.67
C SER A 180 -0.75 -5.23 -7.84
N ALA A 181 0.53 -5.58 -7.75
CA ALA A 181 1.57 -4.76 -7.10
C ALA A 181 1.87 -3.47 -7.87
N VAL A 182 1.89 -3.53 -9.21
CA VAL A 182 2.02 -2.33 -10.06
C VAL A 182 0.79 -1.43 -9.89
N ARG A 183 -0.41 -2.02 -9.90
CA ARG A 183 -1.67 -1.32 -9.67
C ARG A 183 -1.66 -0.61 -8.32
N ALA A 184 -1.29 -1.29 -7.23
CA ALA A 184 -1.22 -0.72 -5.89
C ALA A 184 -0.22 0.45 -5.83
N GLY A 185 1.01 0.25 -6.31
CA GLY A 185 2.02 1.31 -6.37
C GLY A 185 1.57 2.53 -7.17
N LEU A 186 0.92 2.34 -8.32
CA LEU A 186 0.39 3.47 -9.10
C LEU A 186 -0.77 4.16 -8.40
N VAL A 187 -1.75 3.42 -7.91
CA VAL A 187 -2.93 3.98 -7.23
C VAL A 187 -2.49 4.77 -6.00
N GLU A 188 -1.68 4.17 -5.15
CA GLU A 188 -1.31 4.83 -3.90
C GLU A 188 -0.37 6.00 -4.14
N GLU A 189 0.71 5.83 -4.90
CA GLU A 189 1.70 6.91 -5.02
C GLU A 189 1.20 8.06 -5.89
N VAL A 190 0.41 7.81 -6.95
CA VAL A 190 -0.13 8.89 -7.77
C VAL A 190 -1.22 9.66 -7.03
N ILE A 191 -2.09 9.00 -6.27
CA ILE A 191 -3.18 9.67 -5.54
C ILE A 191 -2.63 10.34 -4.28
N PHE A 192 -1.97 9.59 -3.38
CA PHE A 192 -1.53 10.11 -2.09
C PHE A 192 -0.38 11.09 -2.22
N ILE A 193 0.60 10.82 -3.07
CA ILE A 193 1.83 11.64 -3.15
C ILE A 193 1.75 12.62 -4.32
N GLY A 194 1.37 12.17 -5.52
CA GLY A 194 1.28 13.06 -6.68
C GLY A 194 0.16 14.10 -6.56
N TYR A 195 -1.07 13.62 -6.48
CA TYR A 195 -2.27 14.46 -6.53
C TYR A 195 -2.56 15.20 -5.22
N LEU A 196 -2.66 14.50 -4.08
CA LEU A 196 -3.01 15.16 -2.82
C LEU A 196 -1.96 16.18 -2.40
N PHE A 197 -0.67 15.94 -2.63
CA PHE A 197 0.35 16.95 -2.31
C PHE A 197 0.16 18.18 -3.19
N ASP A 198 -0.06 18.00 -4.49
CA ASP A 198 -0.31 19.11 -5.40
C ASP A 198 -1.51 19.96 -4.94
N ARG A 199 -2.63 19.30 -4.62
CA ARG A 199 -3.87 19.98 -4.20
C ARG A 199 -3.75 20.64 -2.83
N LEU A 200 -3.19 19.94 -1.84
CA LEU A 200 -3.02 20.50 -0.51
C LEU A 200 -2.00 21.65 -0.48
N ARG A 201 -0.98 21.62 -1.35
CA ARG A 201 -0.09 22.78 -1.55
C ARG A 201 -0.83 23.99 -2.11
N ARG A 202 -1.81 23.80 -3.01
CA ARG A 202 -2.70 24.89 -3.51
C ARG A 202 -3.60 25.46 -2.42
N PHE A 203 -4.01 24.65 -1.44
CA PHE A 203 -4.69 25.14 -0.24
C PHE A 203 -3.77 25.89 0.75
N GLY A 204 -2.47 25.96 0.47
CA GLY A 204 -1.48 26.63 1.31
C GLY A 204 -0.95 25.78 2.46
N TRP A 205 -1.23 24.47 2.49
CA TRP A 205 -0.76 23.60 3.57
C TRP A 205 0.76 23.47 3.56
N SER A 206 1.39 23.46 4.74
CA SER A 206 2.82 23.22 4.86
C SER A 206 3.18 21.79 4.44
N TRP A 207 4.41 21.58 3.98
CA TRP A 207 4.87 20.25 3.55
C TRP A 207 4.67 19.18 4.62
N TRP A 208 4.95 19.49 5.89
CA TRP A 208 4.78 18.52 6.97
C TRP A 208 3.32 18.22 7.30
N ALA A 209 2.43 19.23 7.21
CA ALA A 209 0.99 18.98 7.35
C ALA A 209 0.49 18.00 6.27
N ILE A 210 0.96 18.16 5.02
CA ILE A 210 0.62 17.28 3.91
C ILE A 210 1.19 15.88 4.12
N ILE A 211 2.48 15.76 4.45
CA ILE A 211 3.14 14.47 4.67
C ILE A 211 2.44 13.68 5.78
N LEU A 212 2.20 14.31 6.94
CA LEU A 212 1.61 13.61 8.08
C LEU A 212 0.14 13.25 7.86
N SER A 213 -0.64 14.13 7.22
CA SER A 213 -2.07 13.85 6.94
C SER A 213 -2.26 12.77 5.88
N THR A 214 -1.46 12.78 4.81
CA THR A 214 -1.52 11.75 3.77
C THR A 214 -0.97 10.41 4.27
N ALA A 215 0.07 10.41 5.12
CA ALA A 215 0.55 9.21 5.80
C ALA A 215 -0.49 8.65 6.77
N ALA A 216 -1.19 9.49 7.53
CA ALA A 216 -2.28 9.07 8.42
C ALA A 216 -3.45 8.46 7.62
N LEU A 217 -3.83 9.08 6.49
CA LEU A 217 -4.85 8.54 5.61
C LEU A 217 -4.44 7.17 5.05
N ARG A 218 -3.17 6.98 4.69
CA ARG A 218 -2.63 5.69 4.26
C ARG A 218 -2.68 4.65 5.39
N GLY A 219 -2.29 5.00 6.60
CA GLY A 219 -2.41 4.13 7.77
C GLY A 219 -3.88 3.71 8.00
N ALA A 220 -4.82 4.64 7.91
CA ALA A 220 -6.26 4.36 8.02
C ALA A 220 -6.78 3.46 6.88
N TYR A 221 -6.30 3.68 5.66
CA TYR A 221 -6.58 2.83 4.50
C TYR A 221 -6.16 1.36 4.71
N HIS A 222 -5.10 1.12 5.47
CA HIS A 222 -4.60 -0.23 5.78
C HIS A 222 -5.01 -0.76 7.16
N ALA A 223 -5.93 -0.10 7.85
CA ALA A 223 -6.30 -0.47 9.22
C ALA A 223 -6.87 -1.89 9.37
N TYR A 224 -7.53 -2.42 8.34
CA TYR A 224 -8.10 -3.77 8.36
C TYR A 224 -7.05 -4.88 8.48
N GLN A 225 -5.80 -4.58 8.12
CA GLN A 225 -4.66 -5.51 8.22
C GLN A 225 -4.05 -5.54 9.65
N GLY A 226 -4.57 -4.72 10.58
CA GLY A 226 -4.12 -4.65 11.96
C GLY A 226 -3.12 -3.53 12.25
N ILE A 227 -2.76 -3.38 13.53
CA ILE A 227 -1.96 -2.25 14.04
C ILE A 227 -0.57 -2.17 13.38
N GLY A 228 0.08 -3.31 13.15
CA GLY A 228 1.38 -3.35 12.49
C GLY A 228 1.34 -2.75 11.09
N ALA A 229 0.28 -3.04 10.32
CA ALA A 229 0.09 -2.47 8.99
C ALA A 229 -0.20 -0.96 9.04
N ILE A 230 -0.97 -0.47 10.02
CA ILE A 230 -1.20 0.98 10.21
C ILE A 230 0.13 1.69 10.42
N VAL A 231 0.95 1.20 11.37
CA VAL A 231 2.22 1.83 11.72
C VAL A 231 3.20 1.75 10.55
N GLY A 232 3.34 0.58 9.92
CA GLY A 232 4.22 0.38 8.77
C GLY A 232 3.88 1.30 7.61
N ASN A 233 2.60 1.39 7.26
CA ASN A 233 2.13 2.26 6.17
C ASN A 233 2.22 3.74 6.51
N PHE A 234 2.00 4.13 7.77
CA PHE A 234 2.23 5.50 8.21
C PHE A 234 3.70 5.90 8.06
N VAL A 235 4.62 5.06 8.55
CA VAL A 235 6.07 5.30 8.46
C VAL A 235 6.51 5.36 7.00
N MET A 236 6.08 4.40 6.17
CA MET A 236 6.34 4.42 4.73
C MET A 236 5.83 5.71 4.08
N GLY A 237 4.60 6.12 4.38
CA GLY A 237 4.00 7.36 3.87
C GLY A 237 4.81 8.61 4.25
N VAL A 238 5.35 8.67 5.47
CA VAL A 238 6.25 9.76 5.89
C VAL A 238 7.54 9.76 5.09
N VAL A 239 8.19 8.60 4.93
CA VAL A 239 9.44 8.47 4.17
C VAL A 239 9.22 8.86 2.70
N PHE A 240 8.16 8.34 2.08
CA PHE A 240 7.82 8.63 0.68
C PHE A 240 7.45 10.10 0.47
N GLY A 241 6.66 10.68 1.38
CA GLY A 241 6.33 12.10 1.35
C GLY A 241 7.56 13.00 1.48
N TRP A 242 8.51 12.64 2.35
CA TRP A 242 9.78 13.35 2.47
C TRP A 242 10.66 13.20 1.22
N CYS A 243 10.74 11.99 0.65
CA CYS A 243 11.47 11.73 -0.59
C CYS A 243 10.87 12.52 -1.76
N TYR A 244 9.54 12.58 -1.87
CA TYR A 244 8.86 13.38 -2.88
C TYR A 244 9.13 14.87 -2.71
N LYS A 245 9.08 15.40 -1.47
CA LYS A 245 9.48 16.78 -1.18
C LYS A 245 10.92 17.06 -1.65
N ARG A 246 11.82 16.08 -1.51
CA ARG A 246 13.25 16.23 -1.85
C ARG A 246 13.55 16.08 -3.34
N TRP A 247 12.85 15.19 -4.05
CA TRP A 247 13.14 14.83 -5.44
C TRP A 247 12.14 15.42 -6.45
N GLY A 248 10.91 15.71 -6.02
CA GLY A 248 9.81 16.16 -6.89
C GLY A 248 9.35 15.09 -7.89
N ARG A 249 9.54 13.80 -7.57
CA ARG A 249 9.26 12.69 -8.48
C ARG A 249 8.56 11.53 -7.79
N VAL A 250 7.43 11.10 -8.36
CA VAL A 250 6.64 9.94 -7.91
C VAL A 250 7.20 8.62 -8.48
N MET A 251 7.85 8.63 -9.65
CA MET A 251 8.39 7.40 -10.28
C MET A 251 9.22 6.49 -9.35
N PRO A 252 10.24 6.98 -8.60
CA PRO A 252 11.00 6.11 -7.70
C PRO A 252 10.14 5.52 -6.57
N LEU A 253 9.09 6.22 -6.14
CA LEU A 253 8.17 5.76 -5.09
C LEU A 253 7.26 4.65 -5.60
N VAL A 254 6.73 4.80 -6.83
CA VAL A 254 5.95 3.74 -7.50
C VAL A 254 6.79 2.47 -7.62
N ILE A 255 8.04 2.61 -8.08
CA ILE A 255 8.97 1.47 -8.20
C ILE A 255 9.19 0.83 -6.82
N ALA A 256 9.51 1.63 -5.79
CA ALA A 256 9.74 1.11 -4.45
C ALA A 256 8.51 0.35 -3.91
N HIS A 257 7.33 0.94 -4.04
CA HIS A 257 6.07 0.34 -3.61
C HIS A 257 5.81 -0.97 -4.33
N THR A 258 5.87 -0.97 -5.67
CA THR A 258 5.66 -2.18 -6.46
C THR A 258 6.63 -3.28 -6.06
N LEU A 259 7.91 -2.96 -5.81
CA LEU A 259 8.87 -3.97 -5.35
C LEU A 259 8.52 -4.55 -3.97
N LEU A 260 8.10 -3.70 -3.03
CA LEU A 260 7.65 -4.14 -1.70
C LEU A 260 6.44 -5.06 -1.80
N ASP A 261 5.46 -4.71 -2.64
CA ASP A 261 4.26 -5.51 -2.86
C ASP A 261 4.56 -6.80 -3.61
N VAL A 262 5.46 -6.81 -4.60
CA VAL A 262 5.88 -8.05 -5.26
C VAL A 262 6.53 -8.99 -4.25
N VAL A 263 7.40 -8.48 -3.37
CA VAL A 263 8.00 -9.28 -2.29
C VAL A 263 6.93 -9.81 -1.33
N ALA A 264 5.95 -8.99 -0.96
CA ALA A 264 4.87 -9.42 -0.08
C ALA A 264 3.92 -10.44 -0.74
N PHE A 265 3.57 -10.26 -2.01
CA PHE A 265 2.57 -11.08 -2.70
C PHE A 265 3.14 -12.39 -3.24
N VAL A 266 4.39 -12.37 -3.72
CA VAL A 266 5.05 -13.54 -4.32
C VAL A 266 6.06 -14.16 -3.37
N GLY A 267 6.85 -13.34 -2.68
CA GLY A 267 7.90 -13.82 -1.77
C GLY A 267 7.34 -14.46 -0.50
N TYR A 268 6.25 -13.94 0.05
CA TYR A 268 5.65 -14.49 1.27
C TYR A 268 5.11 -15.92 1.10
N PRO A 269 4.30 -16.27 0.08
CA PRO A 269 3.89 -17.66 -0.13
C PRO A 269 5.08 -18.62 -0.31
N ILE A 270 6.14 -18.18 -0.99
CA ILE A 270 7.37 -18.98 -1.15
C ILE A 270 8.06 -19.17 0.21
N ALA A 271 8.19 -18.12 1.01
CA ALA A 271 8.76 -18.19 2.34
C ALA A 271 7.93 -19.09 3.28
N ALA A 272 6.59 -19.05 3.17
CA ALA A 272 5.68 -19.93 3.89
C ALA A 272 5.84 -21.40 3.51
N ALA A 273 6.06 -21.70 2.22
CA ALA A 273 6.33 -23.05 1.76
C ALA A 273 7.69 -23.59 2.24
N LEU A 274 8.72 -22.73 2.29
CA LEU A 274 10.08 -23.12 2.67
C LEU A 274 10.31 -23.15 4.19
N TRP A 275 9.69 -22.24 4.95
CA TRP A 275 9.84 -22.09 6.40
C TRP A 275 8.48 -22.00 7.11
N PRO A 276 7.66 -23.07 7.08
CA PRO A 276 6.31 -23.07 7.64
C PRO A 276 6.27 -22.80 9.15
N GLY A 277 7.33 -23.12 9.90
CA GLY A 277 7.42 -22.82 11.33
C GLY A 277 7.44 -21.33 11.68
N VAL A 278 7.81 -20.46 10.72
CA VAL A 278 7.86 -19.00 10.91
C VAL A 278 6.70 -18.31 10.16
N PHE A 279 6.42 -18.76 8.94
CA PHE A 279 5.50 -18.10 8.01
C PHE A 279 4.19 -18.87 7.78
N GLY A 280 4.04 -20.07 8.34
CA GLY A 280 2.82 -20.87 8.28
C GLY A 280 1.87 -20.61 9.47
N PRO A 281 0.66 -21.19 9.45
CA PRO A 281 -0.27 -21.17 10.58
C PRO A 281 0.37 -21.74 11.84
N ALA A 282 0.03 -21.15 12.99
CA ALA A 282 0.42 -21.74 14.27
C ALA A 282 -0.12 -23.19 14.34
N PRO A 283 0.67 -24.15 14.84
CA PRO A 283 0.20 -25.52 15.00
C PRO A 283 -1.08 -25.52 15.84
N VAL A 284 -2.14 -26.15 15.34
CA VAL A 284 -3.34 -26.38 16.14
C VAL A 284 -2.92 -27.26 17.32
N PRO A 285 -3.16 -26.85 18.58
CA PRO A 285 -2.92 -27.74 19.71
C PRO A 285 -3.71 -29.02 19.47
N SER A 286 -3.04 -30.16 19.47
CA SER A 286 -3.73 -31.45 19.45
C SER A 286 -4.70 -31.46 20.63
N GLY A 287 -5.99 -31.34 20.35
CA GLY A 287 -7.02 -31.47 21.38
C GLY A 287 -6.84 -32.82 22.09
N PRO A 288 -7.31 -32.95 23.35
CA PRO A 288 -7.26 -34.23 24.03
C PRO A 288 -7.92 -35.28 23.13
N VAL A 289 -7.16 -36.35 22.85
CA VAL A 289 -7.68 -37.52 22.13
C VAL A 289 -8.91 -37.97 22.90
N SER A 290 -10.11 -37.76 22.33
CA SER A 290 -11.32 -38.37 22.86
C SER A 290 -11.04 -39.87 22.95
N PRO A 291 -11.14 -40.50 24.13
CA PRO A 291 -11.04 -41.95 24.22
C PRO A 291 -12.11 -42.52 23.30
N GLY A 292 -11.67 -43.28 22.29
CA GLY A 292 -12.56 -43.93 21.35
C GLY A 292 -13.61 -44.76 22.10
N PRO A 293 -14.83 -44.90 21.55
CA PRO A 293 -15.87 -45.68 22.21
C PRO A 293 -15.33 -47.09 22.47
N SER A 294 -15.23 -47.44 23.75
CA SER A 294 -14.91 -48.79 24.20
C SER A 294 -15.89 -49.75 23.53
N GLY A 295 -15.36 -50.66 22.72
CA GLY A 295 -16.16 -51.66 22.02
C GLY A 295 -17.04 -52.43 23.01
N SER A 296 -18.35 -52.33 22.80
CA SER A 296 -19.33 -53.22 23.42
C SER A 296 -19.03 -54.65 22.96
N PRO A 297 -18.96 -55.65 23.86
CA PRO A 297 -18.88 -57.04 23.44
C PRO A 297 -20.19 -57.40 22.72
N GLY A 298 -20.09 -57.81 21.45
CA GLY A 298 -21.23 -58.33 20.72
C GLY A 298 -21.77 -59.59 21.41
N PRO A 299 -23.10 -59.81 21.47
CA PRO A 299 -23.64 -61.03 22.03
C PRO A 299 -23.27 -62.21 21.14
N SER A 300 -22.46 -63.11 21.68
CA SER A 300 -22.24 -64.46 21.17
C SER A 300 -23.58 -65.17 21.07
N GLY A 301 -23.92 -65.62 19.86
CA GLY A 301 -25.12 -66.41 19.63
C GLY A 301 -25.07 -67.77 20.31
N SER A 302 -26.25 -68.38 20.45
CA SER A 302 -26.42 -69.83 20.49
C SER A 302 -27.73 -70.22 19.80
N PRO A 303 -27.82 -71.42 19.21
CA PRO A 303 -28.74 -71.72 18.12
C PRO A 303 -29.94 -72.60 18.53
N THR A 304 -31.10 -72.34 17.91
CA THR A 304 -32.20 -73.27 17.52
C THR A 304 -32.88 -74.17 18.57
N PRO A 305 -34.05 -74.79 18.27
CA PRO A 305 -34.99 -74.59 17.16
C PRO A 305 -36.32 -73.90 17.56
#